data_AF-V5GME9-F1
#
_entry.id   AF-V5GME9-F1
#
_cell.length_a   1.000
_cell.length_b   1.000
_cell.length_c   1.000
_cell.angle_alpha   90.00
_cell.angle_beta   90.00
_cell.angle_gamma   90.00
#
_symmetry.space_group_name_H-M   'P 1'
#
loop_
_entity.id
_entity.type
_entity.pdbx_description
1 polymer ?
#
loop_
_entity_poly.entity_id
_entity_poly.type
_entity_poly.pdbx_seq_one_letter_code
_entity_poly.pdbx_strand_id
1 'polypeptide(L)'
;CHVQAKCIDYEDGFCCECNPRYYGNGKYCIIKDVPLRVNGKIHGKINEEKLEGFDLQSYISMADGRAYTAISRIPESIGFDVQSLQILGSVIGYLFAKPVKNALNGYQLTGGVFKHSTVLTFLNTSQVIRIKQKYLGLDVFDQLRLEADIQGEIPNLPHGSKVIIDEYQEQYSYTNPGVIQMTSQRSFRYVTPTNE
;
A
#
# COMPACT_ATOMS: atom_id res chain seq x y z
N CYS A 1 -4.52 -15.09 20.92
CA CYS A 1 -4.12 -15.35 19.52
C CYS A 1 -5.34 -15.23 18.61
N HIS A 2 -5.15 -15.18 17.29
CA HIS A 2 -6.26 -15.28 16.33
C HIS A 2 -7.01 -16.61 16.52
N VAL A 3 -8.29 -16.69 16.11
CA VAL A 3 -9.07 -17.94 16.19
C VAL A 3 -8.48 -19.07 15.34
N GLN A 4 -7.72 -18.69 14.32
CA GLN A 4 -6.99 -19.58 13.40
C GLN A 4 -5.48 -19.60 13.71
N ALA A 5 -5.12 -19.50 14.99
CA ALA A 5 -3.75 -19.58 15.45
C ALA A 5 -3.64 -20.41 16.74
N LYS A 6 -2.48 -21.01 16.93
CA LYS A 6 -2.09 -21.67 18.18
C LYS A 6 -1.24 -20.73 19.04
N CYS A 7 -1.37 -20.86 20.35
CA CYS A 7 -0.49 -20.22 21.33
C CYS A 7 0.71 -21.13 21.57
N ILE A 8 1.91 -20.57 21.55
CA ILE A 8 3.16 -21.28 21.80
C ILE A 8 3.83 -20.57 22.97
N ASP A 9 4.01 -21.29 24.07
CA ASP A 9 4.67 -20.78 25.26
C ASP A 9 6.20 -20.87 25.13
N TYR A 10 6.88 -19.87 25.66
CA TYR A 10 8.33 -19.69 25.75
C TYR A 10 8.68 -19.30 27.20
N GLU A 11 9.96 -19.34 27.56
CA GLU A 11 10.39 -19.01 28.93
C GLU A 11 9.97 -17.58 29.35
N ASP A 12 10.04 -16.62 28.44
CA ASP A 12 9.74 -15.20 28.69
C ASP A 12 8.30 -14.76 28.30
N GLY A 13 7.42 -15.69 27.92
CA GLY A 13 6.05 -15.37 27.53
C GLY A 13 5.47 -16.32 26.48
N PHE A 14 4.56 -15.84 25.63
CA PHE A 14 3.98 -16.65 24.57
C PHE A 14 3.94 -15.91 23.23
N CYS A 15 4.03 -16.64 22.13
CA CYS A 15 3.78 -16.13 20.79
C CYS A 15 2.60 -16.86 20.14
N CYS A 16 2.00 -16.23 19.13
CA CYS A 16 0.94 -16.83 18.35
C CYS A 16 1.49 -17.27 16.98
N GLU A 17 1.08 -18.43 16.50
CA GLU A 17 1.41 -18.91 15.15
C GLU A 17 0.14 -19.30 14.41
N CYS A 18 -0.05 -18.80 13.18
CA CYS A 18 -1.22 -19.16 12.37
C CYS A 18 -1.26 -20.65 12.06
N ASN A 19 -2.46 -21.23 12.06
CA ASN A 19 -2.69 -22.63 11.72
C ASN A 19 -2.35 -22.93 10.25
N PRO A 20 -2.12 -24.22 9.89
CA PRO A 20 -1.99 -24.61 8.49
C PRO A 20 -3.16 -24.07 7.64
N ARG A 21 -2.87 -23.73 6.38
CA ARG A 21 -3.77 -22.99 5.43
C ARG A 21 -4.02 -21.52 5.76
N TYR A 22 -3.56 -21.03 6.91
CA TYR A 22 -3.59 -19.60 7.24
C TYR A 22 -2.18 -19.02 7.22
N TYR A 23 -2.07 -17.72 7.06
CA TYR A 23 -0.81 -17.00 7.17
C TYR A 23 -1.03 -15.58 7.72
N GLY A 24 0.01 -15.01 8.34
CA GLY A 24 -0.06 -13.76 9.08
C GLY A 24 0.94 -13.74 10.23
N ASN A 25 0.70 -12.92 11.26
CA ASN A 25 1.59 -12.78 12.42
C ASN A 25 1.08 -13.53 13.68
N GLY A 26 0.13 -14.46 13.51
CA GLY A 26 -0.49 -15.23 14.59
C GLY A 26 -1.54 -14.48 15.39
N LYS A 27 -1.41 -13.16 15.56
CA LYS A 27 -2.47 -12.31 16.12
C LYS A 27 -3.56 -12.03 15.08
N TYR A 28 -3.17 -11.89 13.82
CA TYR A 28 -4.03 -11.73 12.66
C TYR A 28 -3.66 -12.80 11.63
N CYS A 29 -4.62 -13.61 11.22
CA CYS A 29 -4.40 -14.72 10.29
C CYS A 29 -5.49 -14.74 9.22
N ILE A 30 -5.08 -14.81 7.96
CA ILE A 30 -5.99 -14.93 6.81
C ILE A 30 -5.75 -16.23 6.05
N ILE A 31 -6.78 -16.67 5.34
CA ILE A 31 -6.71 -17.89 4.51
C ILE A 31 -5.73 -17.64 3.36
N LYS A 32 -4.83 -18.60 3.12
CA LYS A 32 -3.89 -18.55 1.98
C LYS A 32 -4.63 -18.57 0.65
N ASP A 33 -4.13 -17.80 -0.31
CA ASP A 33 -4.58 -17.77 -1.70
C ASP A 33 -6.05 -17.36 -1.94
N VAL A 34 -6.76 -16.94 -0.89
CA VAL A 34 -8.12 -16.39 -1.02
C VAL A 34 -8.05 -14.89 -1.26
N PRO A 35 -8.76 -14.35 -2.27
CA PRO A 35 -8.74 -12.92 -2.54
C PRO A 35 -9.18 -12.07 -1.35
N LEU A 36 -8.55 -10.91 -1.20
CA LEU A 36 -8.82 -9.98 -0.11
C LEU A 36 -9.15 -8.60 -0.66
N ARG A 37 -9.98 -7.84 0.08
CA ARG A 37 -10.34 -6.46 -0.25
C ARG A 37 -9.75 -5.49 0.74
N VAL A 38 -9.37 -4.32 0.24
CA VAL A 38 -8.93 -3.17 1.05
C VAL A 38 -9.88 -2.02 0.79
N ASN A 39 -10.38 -1.40 1.87
CA ASN A 39 -11.15 -0.17 1.80
C ASN A 39 -10.38 0.95 2.50
N GLY A 40 -10.09 2.00 1.74
CA GLY A 40 -9.37 3.17 2.16
C GLY A 40 -10.21 4.43 2.11
N LYS A 41 -9.98 5.34 3.05
CA LYS A 41 -10.42 6.74 2.97
C LYS A 41 -9.20 7.64 2.84
N ILE A 42 -9.20 8.50 1.81
CA ILE A 42 -8.13 9.46 1.54
C ILE A 42 -8.64 10.87 1.84
N HIS A 43 -7.84 11.61 2.61
CA HIS A 43 -8.05 13.00 2.96
C HIS A 43 -6.79 13.83 2.64
N GLY A 44 -6.97 15.15 2.56
CA GLY A 44 -5.86 16.10 2.51
C GLY A 44 -5.94 17.07 1.33
N LYS A 45 -4.79 17.39 0.72
CA LYS A 45 -4.68 18.38 -0.36
C LYS A 45 -3.57 18.02 -1.35
N ILE A 46 -3.88 18.05 -2.65
CA ILE A 46 -2.93 17.82 -3.76
C ILE A 46 -3.12 18.94 -4.79
N ASN A 47 -2.06 19.65 -5.18
CA ASN A 47 -2.12 20.71 -6.21
C ASN A 47 -3.28 21.70 -5.98
N GLU A 48 -3.41 22.19 -4.74
CA GLU A 48 -4.53 23.03 -4.28
C GLU A 48 -5.92 22.36 -4.18
N GLU A 49 -6.13 21.19 -4.77
CA GLU A 49 -7.37 20.42 -4.68
C GLU A 49 -7.52 19.73 -3.33
N LYS A 50 -8.67 19.94 -2.68
CA LYS A 50 -8.99 19.32 -1.40
C LYS A 50 -9.56 17.91 -1.60
N LEU A 51 -9.02 16.95 -0.87
CA LEU A 51 -9.50 15.57 -0.82
C LEU A 51 -10.33 15.37 0.45
N GLU A 52 -11.63 15.13 0.29
CA GLU A 52 -12.57 14.93 1.40
C GLU A 52 -13.17 13.51 1.39
N GLY A 53 -12.45 12.55 1.99
CA GLY A 53 -12.98 11.20 2.20
C GLY A 53 -13.15 10.41 0.91
N PHE A 54 -12.20 10.55 -0.01
CA PHE A 54 -12.17 9.84 -1.27
C PHE A 54 -11.99 8.34 -1.03
N ASP A 55 -12.69 7.53 -1.83
CA ASP A 55 -12.64 6.08 -1.67
C ASP A 55 -11.44 5.51 -2.42
N LEU A 56 -10.59 4.80 -1.69
CA LEU A 56 -9.62 3.88 -2.26
C LEU A 56 -10.15 2.47 -2.08
N GLN A 57 -10.19 1.69 -3.14
CA GLN A 57 -10.56 0.28 -3.10
C GLN A 57 -9.44 -0.54 -3.72
N SER A 58 -9.05 -1.63 -3.07
CA SER A 58 -8.08 -2.56 -3.64
C SER A 58 -8.62 -3.99 -3.62
N TYR A 59 -8.41 -4.72 -4.72
CA TYR A 59 -8.66 -6.15 -4.83
C TYR A 59 -7.33 -6.87 -5.00
N ILE A 60 -7.07 -7.85 -4.13
CA ILE A 60 -5.78 -8.55 -4.08
C ILE A 60 -6.00 -9.99 -4.53
N SER A 61 -5.36 -10.37 -5.64
CA SER A 61 -5.19 -11.76 -6.04
C SER A 61 -3.96 -12.33 -5.34
N MET A 62 -4.20 -13.00 -4.21
CA MET A 62 -3.16 -13.56 -3.34
C MET A 62 -2.36 -14.65 -4.04
N ALA A 63 -3.04 -15.51 -4.81
CA ALA A 63 -2.42 -16.59 -5.56
C ALA A 63 -1.40 -16.08 -6.60
N ASP A 64 -1.73 -14.96 -7.25
CA ASP A 64 -0.92 -14.33 -8.29
C ASP A 64 0.07 -13.28 -7.76
N GLY A 65 -0.07 -12.87 -6.49
CA GLY A 65 0.71 -11.77 -5.92
C GLY A 65 0.41 -10.41 -6.58
N ARG A 66 -0.83 -10.19 -7.02
CA ARG A 66 -1.25 -8.96 -7.73
C ARG A 66 -2.24 -8.14 -6.89
N ALA A 67 -2.05 -6.83 -6.86
CA ALA A 67 -2.97 -5.89 -6.23
C ALA A 67 -3.50 -4.89 -7.28
N TYR A 68 -4.81 -4.75 -7.34
CA TYR A 68 -5.50 -3.81 -8.23
C TYR A 68 -6.15 -2.73 -7.38
N THR A 69 -5.67 -1.50 -7.48
CA THR A 69 -6.14 -0.38 -6.66
C THR A 69 -6.82 0.66 -7.53
N ALA A 70 -8.01 1.09 -7.11
CA ALA A 70 -8.79 2.15 -7.72
C ALA A 70 -9.04 3.26 -6.70
N ILE A 71 -9.04 4.50 -7.15
CA ILE A 71 -9.43 5.66 -6.36
C ILE A 71 -10.57 6.36 -7.09
N SER A 72 -11.67 6.58 -6.39
CA SER A 72 -12.90 7.12 -6.97
C SER A 72 -13.05 8.62 -6.69
N ARG A 73 -13.77 9.31 -7.58
CA ARG A 73 -14.12 10.74 -7.46
C ARG A 73 -12.91 11.69 -7.46
N ILE A 74 -11.87 11.35 -8.22
CA ILE A 74 -10.75 12.26 -8.45
C ILE A 74 -11.22 13.46 -9.30
N PRO A 75 -10.97 14.72 -8.89
CA PRO A 75 -11.23 15.91 -9.69
C PRO A 75 -10.51 15.85 -11.04
N GLU A 76 -11.16 16.33 -12.09
CA GLU A 76 -10.59 16.36 -13.44
C GLU A 76 -9.28 17.16 -13.49
N SER A 77 -9.15 18.20 -12.67
CA SER A 77 -7.96 19.06 -12.57
C SER A 77 -6.68 18.32 -12.20
N ILE A 78 -6.77 17.21 -11.47
CA ILE A 78 -5.61 16.38 -11.06
C ILE A 78 -5.72 14.94 -11.57
N GLY A 79 -6.72 14.63 -12.39
CA GLY A 79 -7.07 13.26 -12.79
C GLY A 79 -5.93 12.51 -13.47
N PHE A 80 -5.18 13.20 -14.34
CA PHE A 80 -4.01 12.61 -15.00
C PHE A 80 -2.80 12.58 -14.06
N ASP A 81 -2.58 13.64 -13.31
CA ASP A 81 -1.43 13.85 -12.42
C ASP A 81 -1.32 12.77 -11.34
N VAL A 82 -2.45 12.36 -10.75
CA VAL A 82 -2.48 11.37 -9.67
C VAL A 82 -1.96 9.99 -10.09
N GLN A 83 -1.84 9.71 -11.40
CA GLN A 83 -1.18 8.50 -11.89
C GLN A 83 0.29 8.41 -11.45
N SER A 84 0.93 9.54 -11.13
CA SER A 84 2.29 9.58 -10.57
C SER A 84 2.37 9.07 -9.12
N LEU A 85 1.24 8.92 -8.42
CA LEU A 85 1.15 8.46 -7.03
C LEU A 85 0.98 6.96 -6.87
N GLN A 86 1.78 6.19 -7.61
CA GLN A 86 1.82 4.73 -7.55
C GLN A 86 2.00 4.18 -6.12
N ILE A 87 2.64 4.96 -5.23
CA ILE A 87 2.88 4.59 -3.84
C ILE A 87 1.59 4.15 -3.10
N LEU A 88 0.44 4.74 -3.44
CA LEU A 88 -0.86 4.42 -2.82
C LEU A 88 -1.29 2.97 -3.05
N GLY A 89 -0.90 2.38 -4.18
CA GLY A 89 -1.11 0.96 -4.47
C GLY A 89 0.07 0.07 -4.08
N SER A 90 1.31 0.55 -4.24
CA SER A 90 2.51 -0.28 -4.04
C SER A 90 2.66 -0.81 -2.60
N VAL A 91 2.27 -0.03 -1.58
CA VAL A 91 2.35 -0.47 -0.18
C VAL A 91 1.39 -1.63 0.09
N ILE A 92 0.21 -1.60 -0.54
CA ILE A 92 -0.75 -2.72 -0.50
C ILE A 92 -0.14 -3.94 -1.23
N GLY A 93 0.52 -3.71 -2.36
CA GLY A 93 1.28 -4.75 -3.07
C GLY A 93 2.34 -5.42 -2.19
N TYR A 94 3.16 -4.63 -1.48
CA TYR A 94 4.16 -5.16 -0.52
C TYR A 94 3.49 -5.91 0.64
N LEU A 95 2.37 -5.40 1.15
CA LEU A 95 1.64 -6.02 2.26
C LEU A 95 1.24 -7.46 1.92
N PHE A 96 0.81 -7.70 0.69
CA PHE A 96 0.31 -8.99 0.22
C PHE A 96 1.20 -9.65 -0.83
N ALA A 97 2.47 -9.25 -0.91
CA ALA A 97 3.43 -9.83 -1.85
C ALA A 97 3.55 -11.35 -1.63
N LYS A 98 3.72 -12.12 -2.70
CA LYS A 98 3.88 -13.57 -2.61
C LYS A 98 5.24 -13.90 -1.99
N PRO A 99 5.29 -14.53 -0.81
CA PRO A 99 6.56 -14.86 -0.17
C PRO A 99 7.36 -15.88 -0.99
N VAL A 100 8.67 -15.69 -1.04
CA VAL A 100 9.61 -16.62 -1.67
C VAL A 100 10.57 -17.16 -0.61
N LYS A 101 10.71 -18.48 -0.53
CA LYS A 101 11.51 -19.16 0.51
C LYS A 101 11.04 -18.74 1.92
N ASN A 102 11.94 -18.18 2.72
CA ASN A 102 11.69 -17.77 4.10
C ASN A 102 11.40 -16.27 4.24
N ALA A 103 11.29 -15.53 3.13
CA ALA A 103 10.92 -14.13 3.18
C ALA A 103 9.50 -13.98 3.74
N LEU A 104 9.25 -12.90 4.48
CA LEU A 104 7.93 -12.55 4.97
C LEU A 104 7.44 -11.31 4.22
N ASN A 105 6.16 -11.30 3.84
CA ASN A 105 5.54 -10.09 3.30
C ASN A 105 5.09 -9.14 4.42
N GLY A 106 4.62 -7.95 4.06
CA GLY A 106 4.20 -6.96 5.05
C GLY A 106 3.09 -7.47 5.98
N TYR A 107 2.16 -8.31 5.50
CA TYR A 107 1.04 -8.80 6.30
C TYR A 107 1.53 -9.80 7.35
N GLN A 108 2.48 -10.67 7.01
CA GLN A 108 3.10 -11.58 7.98
C GLN A 108 3.87 -10.85 9.07
N LEU A 109 4.37 -9.65 8.77
CA LEU A 109 5.11 -8.84 9.72
C LEU A 109 4.19 -8.01 10.62
N THR A 110 3.10 -7.47 10.07
CA THR A 110 2.29 -6.43 10.74
C THR A 110 0.87 -6.87 11.08
N GLY A 111 0.37 -7.96 10.49
CA GLY A 111 -1.05 -8.33 10.53
C GLY A 111 -1.97 -7.30 9.88
N GLY A 112 -1.44 -6.42 9.04
CA GLY A 112 -2.19 -5.30 8.46
C GLY A 112 -2.44 -4.16 9.45
N VAL A 113 -1.73 -4.11 10.58
CA VAL A 113 -1.84 -3.04 11.58
C VAL A 113 -0.51 -2.31 11.69
N PHE A 114 -0.37 -1.19 11.00
CA PHE A 114 0.85 -0.39 11.01
C PHE A 114 0.60 1.04 10.52
N LYS A 115 1.59 1.90 10.77
CA LYS A 115 1.65 3.25 10.21
C LYS A 115 2.73 3.29 9.13
N HIS A 116 2.44 3.93 8.02
CA HIS A 116 3.38 4.19 6.95
C HIS A 116 3.45 5.69 6.71
N SER A 117 4.66 6.25 6.69
CA SER A 117 4.89 7.66 6.37
C SER A 117 5.97 7.74 5.30
N THR A 118 5.72 8.52 4.26
CA THR A 118 6.67 8.70 3.16
C THR A 118 6.65 10.13 2.62
N VAL A 119 7.77 10.52 2.03
CA VAL A 119 7.96 11.79 1.32
C VAL A 119 8.43 11.44 -0.08
N LEU A 120 7.71 11.89 -1.09
CA LEU A 120 8.14 11.77 -2.48
C LEU A 120 8.58 13.15 -2.97
N THR A 121 9.71 13.19 -3.66
CA THR A 121 10.27 14.39 -4.28
C THR A 121 10.39 14.13 -5.78
N PHE A 122 9.70 14.95 -6.57
CA PHE A 122 9.76 14.88 -8.03
C PHE A 122 10.95 15.68 -8.53
N LEU A 123 12.08 14.99 -8.76
CA LEU A 123 13.38 15.64 -9.01
C LEU A 123 13.39 16.59 -10.21
N ASN A 124 12.62 16.30 -11.26
CA ASN A 124 12.61 17.12 -12.49
C ASN A 124 11.82 18.43 -12.35
N THR A 125 10.92 18.50 -11.37
CA THR A 125 9.91 19.56 -11.26
C THR A 125 9.84 20.16 -9.84
N SER A 126 10.64 19.64 -8.91
CA SER A 126 10.82 20.08 -7.53
C SER A 126 9.60 20.00 -6.62
N GLN A 127 8.46 19.47 -7.07
CA GLN A 127 7.31 19.25 -6.18
C GLN A 127 7.60 18.17 -5.14
N VAL A 128 6.95 18.31 -3.99
CA VAL A 128 7.07 17.39 -2.87
C VAL A 128 5.69 17.06 -2.34
N ILE A 129 5.44 15.77 -2.11
CA ILE A 129 4.21 15.26 -1.51
C ILE A 129 4.54 14.38 -0.32
N ARG A 130 3.79 14.57 0.77
CA ARG A 130 3.90 13.81 2.01
C ARG A 130 2.66 12.96 2.17
N ILE A 131 2.86 11.68 2.45
CA ILE A 131 1.77 10.72 2.58
C ILE A 131 1.90 10.01 3.91
N LYS A 132 0.83 10.04 4.70
CA LYS A 132 0.68 9.28 5.94
C LYS A 132 -0.46 8.31 5.77
N GLN A 133 -0.20 7.05 6.01
CA GLN A 133 -1.17 5.96 5.90
C GLN A 133 -1.24 5.21 7.23
N LYS A 134 -2.46 4.85 7.63
CA LYS A 134 -2.74 4.05 8.81
C LYS A 134 -3.55 2.83 8.38
N TYR A 135 -2.92 1.67 8.47
CA TYR A 135 -3.55 0.38 8.25
C TYR A 135 -4.08 -0.12 9.59
N LEU A 136 -5.38 -0.41 9.64
CA LEU A 136 -6.14 -0.62 10.87
C LEU A 136 -6.45 -2.10 11.15
N GLY A 137 -5.96 -2.99 10.30
CA GLY A 137 -6.33 -4.41 10.32
C GLY A 137 -7.64 -4.68 9.58
N LEU A 138 -8.11 -5.92 9.68
CA LEU A 138 -9.34 -6.37 9.04
C LEU A 138 -10.55 -5.91 9.85
N ASP A 139 -11.59 -5.50 9.15
CA ASP A 139 -12.91 -5.26 9.74
C ASP A 139 -13.71 -6.57 9.91
N VAL A 140 -14.95 -6.45 10.39
CA VAL A 140 -15.87 -7.59 10.61
C VAL A 140 -16.29 -8.30 9.31
N PHE A 141 -15.94 -7.76 8.15
CA PHE A 141 -16.19 -8.36 6.83
C PHE A 141 -14.90 -8.90 6.18
N ASP A 142 -13.83 -9.05 6.96
CA ASP A 142 -12.50 -9.48 6.52
C ASP A 142 -11.87 -8.54 5.47
N GLN A 143 -12.22 -7.25 5.51
CA GLN A 143 -11.66 -6.25 4.59
C GLN A 143 -10.65 -5.40 5.35
N LEU A 144 -9.46 -5.23 4.76
CA LEU A 144 -8.43 -4.40 5.36
C LEU A 144 -8.84 -2.93 5.31
N ARG A 145 -8.80 -2.25 6.45
CA ARG A 145 -9.13 -0.84 6.57
C ARG A 145 -7.88 0.03 6.50
N LEU A 146 -7.94 1.08 5.68
CA LEU A 146 -6.88 2.06 5.48
C LEU A 146 -7.42 3.49 5.66
N GLU A 147 -6.66 4.34 6.31
CA GLU A 147 -6.86 5.79 6.31
C GLU A 147 -5.59 6.45 5.79
N ALA A 148 -5.71 7.41 4.88
CA ALA A 148 -4.59 8.15 4.33
C ALA A 148 -4.81 9.66 4.42
N ASP A 149 -3.77 10.37 4.83
CA ASP A 149 -3.65 11.82 4.74
C ASP A 149 -2.51 12.16 3.77
N ILE A 150 -2.82 12.97 2.77
CA ILE A 150 -1.93 13.31 1.66
C ILE A 150 -1.81 14.83 1.57
N GLN A 151 -0.59 15.35 1.59
CA GLN A 151 -0.34 16.79 1.63
C GLN A 151 0.83 17.17 0.72
N GLY A 152 0.59 18.05 -0.24
CA GLY A 152 1.64 18.68 -1.04
C GLY A 152 1.29 18.77 -2.52
N GLU A 153 2.32 18.67 -3.36
CA GLU A 153 2.21 18.89 -4.79
C GLU A 153 2.78 17.72 -5.58
N ILE A 154 2.22 17.51 -6.78
CA ILE A 154 2.65 16.53 -7.77
C ILE A 154 2.79 17.21 -9.13
N PRO A 155 3.56 16.63 -10.07
CA PRO A 155 3.74 17.21 -11.39
C PRO A 155 2.42 17.25 -12.16
N ASN A 156 2.17 18.37 -12.83
CA ASN A 156 1.08 18.48 -13.80
C ASN A 156 1.46 17.69 -15.07
N LEU A 157 0.62 16.75 -15.47
CA LEU A 157 0.78 15.95 -16.67
C LEU A 157 -0.15 16.47 -17.77
N PRO A 158 0.24 16.37 -19.05
CA PRO A 158 -0.64 16.76 -20.15
C PRO A 158 -1.96 15.97 -20.13
N HIS A 159 -3.04 16.61 -20.59
CA HIS A 159 -4.35 15.98 -20.67
C HIS A 159 -4.30 14.72 -21.56
N GLY A 160 -4.98 13.66 -21.13
CA GLY A 160 -4.99 12.37 -21.82
C GLY A 160 -3.72 11.53 -21.62
N SER A 161 -2.76 12.02 -20.85
CA SER A 161 -1.51 11.29 -20.61
C SER A 161 -1.74 9.98 -19.88
N LYS A 162 -0.96 8.96 -20.24
CA LYS A 162 -0.89 7.67 -19.56
C LYS A 162 0.49 7.47 -18.98
N VAL A 163 0.58 7.32 -17.67
CA VAL A 163 1.83 7.02 -16.97
C VAL A 163 2.21 5.56 -17.19
N ILE A 164 3.48 5.32 -17.49
CA ILE A 164 4.09 4.02 -17.64
C ILE A 164 5.28 3.95 -16.69
N ILE A 165 5.25 2.90 -15.87
CA ILE A 165 6.28 2.60 -14.88
C ILE A 165 6.87 1.26 -15.29
N ASP A 166 8.18 1.24 -15.55
CA ASP A 166 8.89 0.02 -15.89
C ASP A 166 9.11 -0.83 -14.62
N GLU A 167 9.48 -2.09 -14.80
CA GLU A 167 9.75 -2.99 -13.66
C GLU A 167 10.86 -2.42 -12.76
N TYR A 168 10.67 -2.56 -11.44
CA TYR A 168 11.59 -2.03 -10.46
C TYR A 168 11.73 -2.98 -9.27
N GLN A 169 12.75 -2.74 -8.45
CA GLN A 169 12.97 -3.44 -7.19
C GLN A 169 13.07 -2.46 -6.04
N GLU A 170 12.59 -2.87 -4.87
CA GLU A 170 12.65 -2.14 -3.61
C GLU A 170 13.36 -2.98 -2.56
N GLN A 171 14.21 -2.33 -1.76
CA GLN A 171 14.84 -2.95 -0.61
C GLN A 171 14.25 -2.35 0.67
N TYR A 172 13.63 -3.22 1.47
CA TYR A 172 13.10 -2.89 2.79
C TYR A 172 14.07 -3.42 3.85
N SER A 173 14.50 -2.55 4.76
CA SER A 173 15.47 -2.89 5.81
C SER A 173 14.86 -2.68 7.19
N TYR A 174 15.09 -3.61 8.09
CA TYR A 174 14.83 -3.41 9.52
C TYR A 174 15.92 -2.51 10.09
N THR A 175 15.53 -1.34 10.59
CA THR A 175 16.49 -0.38 11.15
C THR A 175 16.38 -0.27 12.67
N ASN A 176 15.21 -0.59 13.23
CA ASN A 176 14.97 -0.67 14.67
C ASN A 176 13.87 -1.72 14.94
N PRO A 177 13.71 -2.19 16.19
CA PRO A 177 12.58 -3.04 16.57
C PRO A 177 11.24 -2.44 16.13
N GLY A 178 10.50 -3.17 15.30
CA GLY A 178 9.20 -2.72 14.76
C GLY A 178 9.27 -1.63 13.69
N VAL A 179 10.46 -1.28 13.18
CA VAL A 179 10.64 -0.24 12.16
C VAL A 179 11.27 -0.82 10.89
N ILE A 180 10.57 -0.66 9.77
CA ILE A 180 11.05 -0.99 8.42
C ILE A 180 11.21 0.31 7.65
N GLN A 181 12.36 0.49 7.01
CA GLN A 181 12.65 1.66 6.18
C GLN A 181 13.05 1.23 4.76
N MET A 182 12.72 2.10 3.81
CA MET A 182 13.07 1.95 2.40
C MET A 182 13.34 3.34 1.83
N THR A 183 14.31 3.42 0.93
CA THR A 183 14.56 4.60 0.11
C THR A 183 14.85 4.13 -1.31
N SER A 184 14.21 4.75 -2.28
CA SER A 184 14.28 4.34 -3.68
C SER A 184 14.10 5.57 -4.57
N GLN A 185 14.81 5.58 -5.69
CA GLN A 185 14.63 6.55 -6.77
C GLN A 185 14.12 5.80 -7.99
N ARG A 186 13.09 6.34 -8.64
CA ARG A 186 12.49 5.76 -9.84
C ARG A 186 12.18 6.84 -10.86
N SER A 187 12.21 6.45 -12.12
CA SER A 187 11.66 7.22 -13.23
C SER A 187 10.32 6.61 -13.63
N PHE A 188 9.36 7.47 -13.96
CA PHE A 188 8.21 7.09 -14.77
C PHE A 188 8.26 7.91 -16.07
N ARG A 189 7.62 7.38 -17.11
CA ARG A 189 7.41 8.07 -18.38
C ARG A 189 5.92 8.19 -18.62
N TYR A 190 5.49 9.15 -19.43
CA TYR A 190 4.10 9.26 -19.84
C TYR A 190 4.01 9.34 -21.36
N VAL A 191 2.94 8.79 -21.90
CA VAL A 191 2.58 8.94 -23.32
C VAL A 191 1.33 9.78 -23.42
N THR A 192 1.34 10.75 -24.31
CA THR A 192 0.14 11.51 -24.67
C THR A 192 -0.57 10.80 -25.82
N PRO A 193 -1.89 10.93 -25.96
CA PRO A 193 -2.56 10.58 -27.20
C PRO A 193 -1.91 11.46 -28.27
N THR A 194 -1.24 10.87 -29.25
CA THR A 194 -0.85 11.60 -30.46
C THR A 194 -2.13 12.13 -31.08
N ASN A 195 -2.20 13.43 -31.33
CA ASN A 195 -3.12 13.92 -32.36
C ASN A 195 -2.75 13.16 -33.64
N GLU A 196 -3.68 12.38 -34.18
CA GLU A 196 -3.62 11.98 -35.59
C GLU A 196 -3.53 13.22 -36.48
#